data_AF-A0A507F6C3-F1
#
_entry.id   AF-A0A507F6C3-F1
#
_cell.length_a   1.000
_cell.length_b   1.000
_cell.length_c   1.000
_cell.angle_alpha   90.00
_cell.angle_beta   90.00
_cell.angle_gamma   90.00
#
_symmetry.space_group_name_H-M   'P 1'
#
loop_
_entity.id
_entity.type
_entity.pdbx_description
1 polymer ?
#
loop_
_entity_poly.entity_id
_entity_poly.type
_entity_poly.pdbx_seq_one_letter_code
_entity_poly.pdbx_strand_id
1 'polypeptide(L)'
;MPVDDPDKKSADPLDRMAPEEILSIAKTYFLMGLAFLPFMWLINYIHLHRVARRRKDELSPSVATYLYLSLGGCAVWTVLIFTWLGLYLSKRTQWGEFGDRISINLPLGS
;
A
#
# COMPACT_ATOMS: atom_id res chain seq x y z
N MET A 1 18.55 -38.77 17.32
CA MET A 1 17.29 -38.02 17.10
C MET A 1 17.66 -36.73 16.38
N PRO A 2 17.07 -36.41 15.22
CA PRO A 2 17.23 -35.08 14.66
C PRO A 2 16.62 -34.10 15.66
N VAL A 3 17.41 -33.12 16.08
CA VAL A 3 16.92 -32.01 16.90
C VAL A 3 16.00 -31.21 15.98
N ASP A 4 14.70 -31.31 16.20
CA ASP A 4 13.73 -30.47 15.51
C ASP A 4 14.03 -29.01 15.87
N ASP A 5 14.69 -28.33 14.95
CA ASP A 5 15.03 -26.92 15.07
C ASP A 5 13.73 -26.11 15.13
N PRO A 6 13.40 -25.46 16.26
CA PRO A 6 12.16 -24.69 16.40
C PRO A 6 12.06 -23.57 15.35
N ASP A 7 13.17 -23.21 14.70
CA ASP A 7 13.24 -22.20 13.66
C ASP A 7 12.53 -22.61 12.35
N LYS A 8 12.35 -23.92 12.08
CA LYS A 8 11.70 -24.39 10.84
C LYS A 8 10.18 -24.21 10.78
N LYS A 9 9.53 -23.67 11.83
CA LYS A 9 8.06 -23.61 11.91
C LYS A 9 7.45 -22.26 11.49
N SER A 10 8.23 -21.19 11.34
CA SER A 10 7.72 -19.89 10.88
C SER A 10 7.73 -19.81 9.36
N ALA A 11 6.56 -19.78 8.72
CA ALA A 11 6.43 -19.72 7.27
C ALA A 11 6.73 -18.32 6.67
N ASP A 12 6.87 -17.28 7.50
CA ASP A 12 7.01 -15.88 7.07
C ASP A 12 8.29 -15.26 7.67
N PRO A 13 9.25 -14.77 6.87
CA PRO A 13 10.48 -14.14 7.37
C PRO A 13 10.22 -12.97 8.33
N LEU A 14 9.08 -12.30 8.21
CA LEU A 14 8.69 -11.20 9.10
C LEU A 14 8.39 -11.62 10.54
N ASP A 15 7.99 -12.87 10.77
CA ASP A 15 7.69 -13.34 12.12
C ASP A 15 8.96 -13.50 12.97
N ARG A 16 10.15 -13.60 12.33
CA ARG A 16 11.45 -13.72 13.00
C ARG A 16 12.13 -12.38 13.31
N MET A 17 11.64 -11.28 12.72
CA MET A 17 12.24 -9.96 12.88
C MET A 17 11.98 -9.39 14.27
N ALA A 18 12.89 -8.53 14.73
CA ALA A 18 12.70 -7.85 16.00
C ALA A 18 11.53 -6.84 15.91
N PRO A 19 10.77 -6.59 16.99
CA PRO A 19 9.64 -5.66 16.97
C PRO A 19 9.99 -4.26 16.45
N GLU A 20 11.19 -3.77 16.74
CA GLU A 20 11.75 -2.51 16.27
C GLU A 20 11.98 -2.48 14.76
N GLU A 21 12.40 -3.60 14.16
CA GLU A 21 12.59 -3.72 12.71
C GLU A 21 11.24 -3.65 12.01
N ILE A 22 10.22 -4.34 12.54
CA ILE A 22 8.85 -4.30 12.00
C ILE A 22 8.30 -2.86 12.02
N LEU A 23 8.57 -2.12 13.09
CA LEU A 23 8.20 -0.70 13.18
C LEU A 23 8.93 0.15 12.12
N SER A 24 10.22 -0.11 11.89
CA SER A 24 11.00 0.60 10.86
C SER A 24 10.48 0.33 9.45
N ILE A 25 10.07 -0.92 9.17
CA ILE A 25 9.46 -1.33 7.91
C ILE A 25 8.12 -0.61 7.75
N ALA A 26 7.24 -0.64 8.76
CA ALA A 26 5.94 0.02 8.71
C ALA A 26 6.07 1.52 8.38
N LYS A 27 7.04 2.21 9.00
CA LYS A 27 7.34 3.63 8.74
C LYS A 27 7.89 3.87 7.34
N THR A 28 8.84 3.05 6.88
CA THR A 28 9.46 3.19 5.57
C THR A 28 8.44 2.98 4.45
N TYR A 29 7.60 1.95 4.55
CA TYR A 29 6.53 1.71 3.59
C TYR A 29 5.45 2.78 3.62
N PHE A 30 5.13 3.31 4.81
CA PHE A 30 4.25 4.47 4.92
C PHE A 30 4.83 5.69 4.20
N LEU A 31 6.12 5.99 4.39
CA LEU A 31 6.80 7.10 3.73
C LEU A 31 6.92 6.88 2.22
N MET A 32 7.22 5.67 1.76
CA MET A 32 7.25 5.32 0.34
C MET A 32 5.89 5.52 -0.33
N GLY A 33 4.79 5.22 0.36
CA GLY A 33 3.45 5.46 -0.19
C GLY A 33 3.11 6.95 -0.36
N LEU A 34 3.77 7.85 0.38
CA LEU A 34 3.66 9.30 0.13
C LEU A 34 4.30 9.73 -1.19
N ALA A 35 5.20 8.92 -1.77
CA ALA A 35 5.79 9.17 -3.08
C ALA A 35 4.84 8.81 -4.25
N PHE A 36 3.53 9.03 -4.08
CA PHE A 36 2.47 8.75 -5.08
C PHE A 36 2.26 7.27 -5.42
N LEU A 37 2.63 6.34 -4.53
CA LEU A 37 2.45 4.89 -4.72
C LEU A 37 1.39 4.35 -3.75
N PRO A 38 0.07 4.52 -4.01
CA PRO A 38 -0.98 4.00 -3.13
C PRO A 38 -0.92 2.48 -2.97
N PHE A 39 -0.43 1.77 -3.99
CA PHE A 39 -0.28 0.32 -3.93
C PHE A 39 0.73 -0.14 -2.86
N MET A 40 1.75 0.69 -2.55
CA MET A 40 2.70 0.39 -1.47
C MET A 40 2.03 0.39 -0.10
N TRP A 41 1.10 1.31 0.14
CA TRP A 41 0.31 1.34 1.38
C TRP A 41 -0.58 0.10 1.53
N LEU A 42 -1.13 -0.41 0.44
CA LEU A 42 -1.92 -1.63 0.45
C LEU A 42 -1.06 -2.87 0.79
N ILE A 43 0.11 -3.01 0.17
CA ILE A 43 1.05 -4.10 0.48
C ILE A 43 1.48 -4.03 1.94
N ASN A 44 1.83 -2.83 2.43
CA ASN A 44 2.19 -2.59 3.83
C ASN A 44 1.08 -3.10 4.75
N TYR A 45 -0.16 -2.71 4.49
CA TYR A 45 -1.31 -3.15 5.26
C TYR A 45 -1.48 -4.68 5.21
N ILE A 46 -1.57 -5.30 4.03
CA ILE A 46 -1.87 -6.74 3.92
C ILE A 46 -0.80 -7.61 4.60
N HIS A 47 0.48 -7.27 4.43
CA HIS A 47 1.58 -8.10 4.93
C HIS A 47 1.79 -7.90 6.44
N LEU A 48 1.94 -6.65 6.88
CA LEU A 48 2.19 -6.35 8.30
C LEU A 48 0.94 -6.50 9.16
N HIS A 49 -0.29 -6.33 8.65
CA HIS A 49 -1.50 -6.58 9.44
C HIS A 49 -1.59 -8.05 9.88
N ARG A 50 -1.16 -8.99 9.03
CA ARG A 50 -1.12 -10.42 9.40
C ARG A 50 -0.14 -10.68 10.53
N VAL A 51 1.07 -10.12 10.44
CA VAL A 51 2.11 -10.23 11.46
C VAL A 51 1.68 -9.52 12.75
N ALA A 52 1.18 -8.29 12.66
CA ALA A 52 0.72 -7.51 13.80
C ALA A 52 -0.46 -8.15 14.54
N ARG A 53 -1.33 -8.88 13.82
CA ARG A 53 -2.40 -9.66 14.44
C ARG A 53 -1.89 -10.90 15.18
N ARG A 54 -0.84 -11.56 14.67
CA ARG A 54 -0.22 -12.74 15.31
C ARG A 54 0.60 -12.37 16.54
N ARG A 55 1.36 -11.26 16.47
CA ARG A 55 2.29 -10.80 17.51
C ARG A 55 1.78 -9.55 18.24
N LYS A 56 0.46 -9.46 18.46
CA LYS A 56 -0.19 -8.25 19.01
C LYS A 56 0.37 -7.86 20.39
N ASP A 57 0.77 -8.84 21.20
CA ASP A 57 1.27 -8.62 22.57
C ASP A 57 2.74 -8.18 22.61
N GLU A 58 3.49 -8.41 21.53
CA GLU A 58 4.92 -8.08 21.43
C GLU A 58 5.17 -6.76 20.68
N LEU A 59 4.26 -6.36 19.79
CA LEU A 59 4.42 -5.17 18.97
C LEU A 59 3.91 -3.90 19.66
N SER A 60 4.63 -2.81 19.44
CA SER A 60 4.18 -1.48 19.87
C SER A 60 2.86 -1.10 19.17
N PRO A 61 1.90 -0.47 19.90
CA PRO A 61 0.65 0.01 19.33
C PRO A 61 0.85 1.00 18.17
N SER A 62 2.01 1.66 18.08
CA SER A 62 2.36 2.54 16.97
C SER A 62 2.34 1.83 15.61
N VAL A 63 2.66 0.53 15.55
CA VAL A 63 2.62 -0.23 14.28
C VAL A 63 1.21 -0.25 13.72
N ALA A 64 0.21 -0.52 14.56
CA ALA A 64 -1.20 -0.52 14.15
C ALA A 64 -1.61 0.86 13.62
N THR A 65 -1.18 1.95 14.27
CA THR A 65 -1.46 3.32 13.80
C THR A 65 -0.92 3.56 12.39
N TYR A 66 0.34 3.19 12.11
CA TYR A 66 0.92 3.35 10.76
C TYR A 66 0.23 2.47 9.71
N LEU A 67 -0.25 1.29 10.08
CA LEU A 67 -1.00 0.42 9.18
C LEU A 67 -2.36 1.02 8.81
N TYR A 68 -3.13 1.50 9.78
CA TYR A 68 -4.42 2.14 9.52
C TYR A 68 -4.27 3.48 8.78
N LEU A 69 -3.20 4.24 9.08
CA LEU A 69 -2.88 5.48 8.36
C LEU A 69 -2.51 5.19 6.89
N SER A 70 -1.74 4.12 6.64
CA SER A 70 -1.45 3.64 5.28
C SER A 70 -2.75 3.25 4.54
N LEU A 71 -3.64 2.50 5.20
CA LEU A 71 -4.93 2.11 4.62
C LEU A 71 -5.80 3.32 4.28
N GLY A 72 -5.88 4.31 5.18
CA GLY A 72 -6.60 5.55 4.96
C GLY A 72 -6.01 6.35 3.79
N GLY A 73 -4.69 6.47 3.72
CA GLY A 73 -4.01 7.08 2.59
C GLY A 73 -4.33 6.37 1.27
N CYS A 74 -4.32 5.04 1.25
CA CYS A 74 -4.63 4.25 0.07
C CYS A 74 -6.06 4.53 -0.42
N ALA A 75 -7.03 4.61 0.49
CA ALA A 75 -8.41 4.94 0.15
C ALA A 75 -8.53 6.36 -0.43
N VAL A 76 -7.86 7.35 0.17
CA VAL A 76 -7.85 8.74 -0.33
C VAL A 76 -7.28 8.81 -1.75
N TRP A 77 -6.13 8.18 -2.00
CA TRP A 77 -5.55 8.12 -3.35
C TRP A 77 -6.44 7.40 -4.35
N THR A 78 -7.09 6.32 -3.92
CA THR A 78 -8.02 5.57 -4.76
C THR A 78 -9.15 6.48 -5.22
N VAL A 79 -9.83 7.17 -4.29
CA VAL A 79 -10.88 8.14 -4.62
C VAL A 79 -10.35 9.23 -5.54
N LEU A 80 -9.18 9.81 -5.24
CA LEU A 80 -8.58 10.86 -6.07
C LEU A 80 -8.34 10.40 -7.52
N ILE A 81 -7.74 9.21 -7.71
CA ILE A 81 -7.48 8.63 -9.04
C ILE A 81 -8.80 8.34 -9.76
N PHE A 82 -9.78 7.73 -9.10
CA PHE A 82 -11.09 7.44 -9.72
C PHE A 82 -11.86 8.70 -10.06
N THR A 83 -11.83 9.73 -9.21
CA THR A 83 -12.44 11.02 -9.49
C THR A 83 -11.76 11.69 -10.68
N TRP A 84 -10.43 11.72 -10.70
CA TRP A 84 -9.68 12.27 -11.84
C TRP A 84 -9.98 11.52 -13.13
N LEU A 85 -9.98 10.18 -13.10
CA LEU A 85 -10.30 9.34 -14.24
C LEU A 85 -11.74 9.56 -14.74
N GLY A 86 -12.71 9.65 -13.83
CA GLY A 86 -14.11 9.91 -14.16
C GLY A 86 -14.32 11.28 -14.79
N LEU A 87 -13.67 12.32 -14.25
CA LEU A 87 -13.65 13.66 -14.83
C LEU A 87 -13.01 13.66 -16.22
N TYR A 88 -11.85 13.02 -16.34
CA TYR A 88 -11.13 12.90 -17.60
C TYR A 88 -11.97 12.20 -18.66
N LEU A 89 -12.52 11.02 -18.38
CA LEU A 89 -13.34 10.28 -19.34
C LEU A 89 -14.63 11.04 -19.72
N SER A 90 -15.26 11.73 -18.77
CA SER A 90 -16.52 12.46 -19.01
C SER A 90 -16.32 13.79 -19.74
N LYS A 91 -15.20 14.47 -19.49
CA LYS A 91 -14.93 15.83 -19.99
C LYS A 91 -13.87 15.88 -21.08
N ARG A 92 -13.15 14.79 -21.38
CA ARG A 92 -12.13 14.71 -22.44
C ARG A 92 -12.64 15.26 -23.77
N THR A 93 -13.86 14.90 -24.19
CA THR A 93 -14.46 15.37 -25.44
C THR A 93 -14.76 16.88 -25.45
N GLN A 94 -14.96 17.49 -24.27
CA GLN A 94 -15.19 18.92 -24.10
C GLN A 94 -13.89 19.73 -23.99
N TRP A 95 -12.74 19.06 -23.75
CA TRP A 95 -11.45 19.73 -23.55
C TRP A 95 -10.68 20.00 -24.85
N GLY A 96 -11.19 19.55 -26.00
CA GLY A 96 -10.61 19.81 -27.33
C GLY A 96 -9.13 19.47 -27.40
N GLU A 97 -8.31 20.42 -27.88
CA GLU A 97 -6.86 20.26 -28.04
C GLU A 97 -6.14 19.92 -26.73
N PHE A 98 -6.58 20.45 -25.58
CA PHE A 98 -5.99 20.13 -24.29
C PHE A 98 -6.22 18.66 -23.91
N GLY A 99 -7.42 18.14 -24.20
CA GLY A 99 -7.76 16.73 -23.99
C GLY A 99 -6.91 15.80 -24.85
N ASP A 100 -6.61 16.19 -26.08
CA ASP A 100 -5.76 15.40 -26.99
C ASP A 100 -4.28 15.46 -26.62
N ARG A 101 -3.77 16.58 -26.11
CA ARG A 101 -2.36 16.70 -25.68
C ARG A 101 -2.01 15.88 -24.44
N ILE A 102 -2.96 15.67 -23.53
CA ILE A 102 -2.77 14.84 -22.33
C ILE A 102 -3.19 13.38 -22.56
N SER A 103 -3.77 13.07 -23.72
CA SER A 103 -4.15 11.72 -24.11
C SER A 103 -2.94 10.96 -24.68
N ILE A 104 -2.48 9.96 -23.93
CA ILE A 104 -1.44 9.05 -24.43
C ILE A 104 -2.01 8.06 -25.46
N ASN A 105 -3.26 7.63 -25.29
CA ASN A 105 -3.99 6.80 -26.25
C ASN A 105 -5.16 7.58 -26.83
N LEU A 106 -5.01 8.05 -28.06
CA LEU A 106 -6.10 8.59 -28.88
C LEU A 106 -6.78 7.41 -29.59
N PRO A 107 -8.07 7.12 -29.33
CA PRO A 107 -8.79 6.15 -30.14
C PRO A 107 -8.91 6.71 -31.56
N LEU A 108 -8.31 6.02 -32.54
CA LEU A 108 -8.29 6.42 -33.96
C LEU A 108 -9.65 6.22 -34.67
N GLY A 109 -10.74 6.01 -33.93
CA GLY A 109 -12.03 5.59 -34.49
C GLY A 109 -13.24 5.89 -33.61
N SER A 110 -13.40 7.14 -33.18
CA SER A 110 -14.68 7.67 -32.68
C SER A 110 -15.13 8.87 -33.49
#